data_AF-A0A5A9E757-F1
#
_entry.id   AF-A0A5A9E757-F1
#
_cell.length_a   1.000
_cell.length_b   1.000
_cell.length_c   1.000
_cell.angle_alpha   90.00
_cell.angle_beta   90.00
_cell.angle_gamma   90.00
#
_symmetry.space_group_name_H-M   'P 1'
#
loop_
_entity.id
_entity.type
_entity.pdbx_description
1 polymer ?
#
loop_
_entity_poly.entity_id
_entity_poly.type
_entity_poly.pdbx_seq_one_letter_code
_entity_poly.pdbx_strand_id
1 'polypeptide(L)'
;MVNIPTIKPPVNSNLASEFHSRLVEMINEFDDGLDPSQEVGMRLVSFGQTVQFHVEDIGYYNPSLIQFFGRTDSGDKIELIQHVSQISFLLMAVKRLDPEKPKKRIGFSEEGQEE
;
A
#
# COMPACT_ATOMS: atom_id res chain seq x y z
N MET A 1 35.49 -11.23 -25.37
CA MET A 1 34.39 -10.30 -25.03
C MET A 1 34.57 -9.89 -23.58
N VAL A 2 34.54 -8.58 -23.29
CA VAL A 2 34.60 -8.07 -21.91
C VAL A 2 33.18 -8.05 -21.36
N ASN A 3 32.96 -8.70 -20.22
CA ASN A 3 31.69 -8.63 -19.50
C ASN A 3 31.66 -7.29 -18.75
N ILE A 4 30.98 -6.30 -19.31
CA ILE A 4 30.79 -5.01 -18.65
C ILE A 4 29.67 -5.21 -17.61
N PRO A 5 29.93 -5.05 -16.31
CA PRO A 5 28.87 -5.10 -15.33
C PRO A 5 27.86 -4.00 -15.64
N THR A 6 26.58 -4.35 -15.76
CA THR A 6 25.49 -3.39 -15.85
C THR A 6 25.49 -2.58 -14.56
N ILE A 7 26.04 -1.37 -14.59
CA ILE A 7 25.94 -0.43 -13.48
C ILE A 7 24.46 -0.04 -13.41
N LYS A 8 23.71 -0.68 -12.50
CA LYS A 8 22.36 -0.20 -12.17
C LYS A 8 22.52 1.25 -11.73
N PRO A 9 21.82 2.21 -12.36
CA PRO A 9 21.90 3.60 -11.92
C PRO A 9 21.56 3.66 -10.43
N PRO A 10 22.20 4.56 -9.65
CA PRO A 10 21.87 4.70 -8.24
C PRO A 10 20.36 4.90 -8.12
N VAL A 11 19.70 3.99 -7.39
CA VAL A 11 18.27 4.05 -7.18
C VAL A 11 17.97 5.38 -6.50
N ASN A 12 17.24 6.25 -7.17
CA ASN A 12 16.85 7.52 -6.59
C ASN A 12 15.86 7.21 -5.46
N SER A 13 16.33 7.32 -4.22
CA SER A 13 15.59 6.98 -3.00
C SER A 13 14.28 7.76 -2.81
N ASN A 14 14.07 8.80 -3.63
CA ASN A 14 12.89 9.66 -3.64
C ASN A 14 11.88 9.29 -4.74
N LEU A 15 12.09 8.21 -5.49
CA LEU A 15 11.10 7.70 -6.43
C LEU A 15 9.91 7.06 -5.71
N ALA A 16 8.73 7.17 -6.28
CA ALA A 16 7.51 6.53 -5.78
C ALA A 16 7.68 5.03 -5.57
N SER A 17 8.44 4.32 -6.42
CA SER A 17 8.75 2.90 -6.24
C SER A 17 9.45 2.59 -4.90
N GLU A 18 10.33 3.48 -4.45
CA GLU A 18 11.05 3.33 -3.19
C GLU A 18 10.16 3.63 -1.99
N PHE A 19 9.29 4.63 -2.09
CA PHE A 19 8.26 4.88 -1.09
C PHE A 19 7.27 3.73 -1.00
N HIS A 20 6.81 3.20 -2.13
CA HIS A 20 5.93 2.04 -2.22
C HIS A 20 6.52 0.83 -1.49
N SER A 21 7.77 0.47 -1.79
CA SER A 21 8.44 -0.68 -1.16
C SER A 21 8.44 -0.56 0.36
N ARG A 22 8.77 0.63 0.90
CA ARG A 22 8.78 0.90 2.34
C ARG A 22 7.36 0.90 2.94
N LEU A 23 6.37 1.44 2.22
CA LEU A 23 4.98 1.44 2.68
C LEU A 23 4.41 0.03 2.77
N VAL A 24 4.68 -0.80 1.75
CA VAL A 24 4.30 -2.21 1.74
C VAL A 24 4.93 -2.95 2.91
N GLU A 25 6.23 -2.74 3.17
CA GLU A 25 6.92 -3.32 4.33
C GLU A 25 6.24 -2.91 5.65
N MET A 26 6.09 -1.60 5.90
CA MET A 26 5.47 -1.09 7.14
C MET A 26 4.03 -1.58 7.36
N ILE A 27 3.23 -1.68 6.28
CA ILE A 27 1.85 -2.16 6.37
C ILE A 27 1.81 -3.64 6.69
N ASN A 28 2.67 -4.44 6.05
CA ASN A 28 2.76 -5.86 6.30
C ASN A 28 3.32 -6.16 7.70
N GLU A 29 4.25 -5.37 8.21
CA GLU A 29 4.72 -5.47 9.59
C GLU A 29 3.62 -5.15 10.61
N PHE A 30 2.82 -4.11 10.35
CA PHE A 30 1.65 -3.80 11.17
C PHE A 30 0.62 -4.94 11.12
N ASP A 31 0.39 -5.49 9.93
CA ASP A 31 -0.58 -6.58 9.71
C ASP A 31 -0.21 -7.87 10.43
N ASP A 32 1.09 -8.22 10.46
CA ASP A 32 1.62 -9.40 11.16
C ASP A 32 1.39 -9.32 12.68
N GLY A 33 1.22 -8.11 13.22
CA GLY A 33 0.90 -7.88 14.64
C GLY A 33 -0.58 -8.00 15.01
N LEU A 34 -1.48 -8.22 14.04
CA LEU A 34 -2.93 -8.24 14.28
C LEU A 34 -3.46 -9.65 14.62
N ASP A 35 -4.60 -9.66 15.33
CA ASP A 35 -5.36 -10.89 15.55
C ASP A 35 -5.92 -11.46 14.22
N PRO A 36 -6.08 -12.79 14.07
CA PRO A 36 -6.64 -13.39 12.84
C PRO A 36 -8.04 -12.88 12.43
N SER A 37 -8.80 -12.30 13.36
CA SER A 37 -10.11 -11.69 13.12
C SER A 37 -10.05 -10.23 12.65
N GLN A 38 -8.84 -9.67 12.55
CA GLN A 38 -8.59 -8.27 12.17
C GLN A 38 -7.80 -8.16 10.86
N GLU A 39 -7.94 -7.01 10.20
CA GLU A 39 -7.16 -6.60 9.03
C GLU A 39 -6.74 -5.13 9.13
N VAL A 40 -5.88 -4.69 8.20
CA VAL A 40 -5.41 -3.31 8.14
C VAL A 40 -6.50 -2.40 7.57
N GLY A 41 -7.01 -1.52 8.42
CA GLY A 41 -7.75 -0.34 8.01
C GLY A 41 -6.80 0.84 7.84
N MET A 42 -7.01 1.64 6.80
CA MET A 42 -6.31 2.91 6.62
C MET A 42 -7.29 4.06 6.84
N ARG A 43 -6.83 5.05 7.61
CA ARG A 43 -7.58 6.27 7.89
C ARG A 43 -6.80 7.49 7.44
N LEU A 44 -7.41 8.30 6.59
CA LEU A 44 -6.90 9.60 6.21
C LEU A 44 -7.49 10.67 7.10
N VAL A 45 -6.59 11.53 7.58
CA VAL A 45 -6.95 12.68 8.41
C VAL A 45 -6.64 13.92 7.59
N SER A 46 -7.67 14.49 6.94
CA SER A 46 -7.51 15.71 6.15
C SER A 46 -8.62 16.69 6.48
N PHE A 47 -8.25 17.89 6.96
CA PHE A 47 -9.10 19.08 7.10
C PHE A 47 -10.58 18.82 7.51
N GLY A 48 -10.81 18.05 8.57
CA GLY A 48 -12.14 17.82 9.13
C GLY A 48 -12.96 16.70 8.46
N GLN A 49 -12.41 16.03 7.45
CA GLN A 49 -12.97 14.81 6.88
C GLN A 49 -12.09 13.62 7.24
N THR A 50 -12.74 12.53 7.65
CA THR A 50 -12.09 11.25 7.92
C THR A 50 -12.56 10.26 6.87
N VAL A 51 -11.64 9.78 6.03
CA VAL A 51 -11.91 8.68 5.10
C VAL A 51 -11.26 7.45 5.69
N GLN A 52 -12.04 6.41 5.93
CA GLN A 52 -11.58 5.11 6.41
C GLN A 52 -11.98 4.03 5.41
N PHE A 53 -11.04 3.14 5.10
CA PHE A 53 -11.29 1.98 4.26
C PHE A 53 -10.32 0.83 4.58
N HIS A 54 -10.69 -0.38 4.16
CA HIS A 54 -9.87 -1.58 4.27
C HIS A 54 -8.92 -1.60 3.08
N VAL A 55 -7.61 -1.64 3.33
CA VAL A 55 -6.60 -1.62 2.26
C VAL A 55 -6.50 -3.01 1.65
N GLU A 56 -6.62 -3.08 0.32
CA GLU A 56 -6.47 -4.32 -0.44
C GLU A 56 -5.12 -4.39 -1.18
N ASP A 57 -4.64 -3.26 -1.73
CA ASP A 57 -3.35 -3.21 -2.43
C ASP A 57 -2.80 -1.77 -2.53
N ILE A 58 -1.54 -1.64 -2.97
CA ILE A 58 -0.86 -0.37 -3.20
C ILE A 58 -0.12 -0.40 -4.54
N GLY A 59 -0.35 0.62 -5.36
CA GLY A 59 0.38 0.88 -6.59
C GLY A 59 1.25 2.14 -6.50
N TYR A 60 2.12 2.34 -7.49
CA TYR A 60 2.93 3.55 -7.61
C TYR A 60 3.08 3.99 -9.05
N TYR A 61 3.37 5.28 -9.24
CA TYR A 61 3.74 5.83 -10.53
C TYR A 61 4.90 6.81 -10.35
N ASN A 62 6.05 6.47 -10.93
CA ASN A 62 7.25 7.29 -10.81
C ASN A 62 7.06 8.64 -11.54
N PRO A 63 7.57 9.75 -10.97
CA PRO A 63 8.48 9.78 -9.83
C PRO A 63 7.80 9.87 -8.47
N SER A 64 6.50 10.15 -8.35
CA SER A 64 5.98 10.69 -7.09
C SER A 64 4.54 10.37 -6.70
N LEU A 65 3.82 9.49 -7.39
CA LEU A 65 2.45 9.13 -7.02
C LEU A 65 2.37 7.74 -6.38
N ILE A 66 1.56 7.62 -5.33
CA ILE A 66 1.15 6.37 -4.70
C ILE A 66 -0.37 6.24 -4.82
N GLN A 67 -0.84 5.03 -5.11
CA GLN A 67 -2.26 4.71 -5.19
C GLN A 67 -2.59 3.63 -4.16
N PHE A 68 -3.62 3.84 -3.37
CA PHE A 68 -4.14 2.87 -2.42
C PHE A 68 -5.48 2.35 -2.94
N PHE A 69 -5.60 1.03 -3.04
CA PHE A 69 -6.81 0.33 -3.43
C PHE A 69 -7.46 -0.29 -2.21
N GLY A 70 -8.79 -0.26 -2.13
CA GLY A 70 -9.47 -0.83 -0.99
C GLY A 70 -10.97 -0.89 -1.11
N ARG A 71 -11.61 -1.16 0.03
CA ARG A 71 -13.07 -1.19 0.17
C ARG A 71 -13.56 -0.39 1.36
N THR A 72 -14.71 0.24 1.18
CA THR A 72 -15.45 0.84 2.30
C THR A 72 -16.04 -0.24 3.20
N ASP A 73 -16.55 0.14 4.37
CA ASP A 73 -17.31 -0.78 5.25
C ASP A 73 -18.57 -1.37 4.57
N SER A 74 -19.08 -0.70 3.53
CA SER A 74 -20.20 -1.18 2.70
C SER A 74 -19.76 -2.14 1.59
N GLY A 75 -18.45 -2.35 1.41
CA GLY A 75 -17.88 -3.22 0.38
C GLY A 75 -17.63 -2.54 -0.98
N ASP A 76 -17.97 -1.26 -1.11
CA ASP A 76 -17.74 -0.47 -2.33
C ASP A 76 -16.25 -0.28 -2.57
N LYS A 77 -15.85 -0.39 -3.84
CA LYS A 77 -14.45 -0.12 -4.23
C LYS A 77 -14.13 1.34 -4.00
N ILE A 78 -12.96 1.60 -3.42
CA ILE A 78 -12.42 2.94 -3.23
C ILE A 78 -10.95 2.97 -3.63
N GLU A 79 -10.55 4.08 -4.22
CA GLU A 79 -9.16 4.36 -4.56
C GLU A 79 -8.78 5.73 -4.04
N LEU A 80 -7.55 5.82 -3.54
CA LEU A 80 -6.94 7.07 -3.14
C LEU A 80 -5.62 7.23 -3.86
N ILE A 81 -5.43 8.37 -4.53
CA ILE A 81 -4.18 8.75 -5.18
C ILE A 81 -3.55 9.90 -4.39
N GLN A 82 -2.28 9.79 -4.03
CA GLN A 82 -1.53 10.83 -3.33
C GLN A 82 -0.14 11.04 -3.91
N HIS A 83 0.32 12.29 -3.84
CA HIS A 83 1.74 12.58 -4.01
C HIS A 83 2.52 12.10 -2.78
N VAL A 84 3.73 11.56 -2.96
CA VAL A 84 4.57 11.01 -1.87
C VAL A 84 4.81 12.01 -0.73
N SER A 85 4.89 13.31 -1.04
CA SER A 85 5.08 14.37 -0.05
C SER A 85 3.83 14.72 0.77
N GLN A 86 2.66 14.20 0.39
CA GLN A 86 1.37 14.44 1.05
C GLN A 86 0.90 13.22 1.84
N ILE A 87 1.69 12.15 1.85
CA ILE A 87 1.33 10.90 2.52
C ILE A 87 1.20 11.16 4.02
N SER A 88 -0.03 11.02 4.50
CA SER A 88 -0.40 11.13 5.90
C SER A 88 -1.64 10.27 6.13
N PHE A 89 -1.43 9.09 6.69
CA PHE A 89 -2.49 8.17 7.04
C PHE A 89 -2.15 7.43 8.34
N LEU A 90 -3.18 6.90 8.99
CA LEU A 90 -3.09 6.06 10.16
C LEU A 90 -3.40 4.62 9.75
N LEU A 91 -2.58 3.68 10.20
CA LEU A 91 -2.90 2.26 10.19
C LEU A 91 -3.69 1.92 11.45
N MET A 92 -4.77 1.16 11.30
CA MET A 92 -5.64 0.78 12.40
C MET A 92 -6.07 -0.67 12.23
N ALA A 93 -6.19 -1.39 13.34
CA ALA A 93 -6.78 -2.72 13.35
C ALA A 93 -8.30 -2.59 13.20
N VAL A 94 -8.87 -3.16 12.14
CA VAL A 94 -10.32 -3.20 11.89
C VAL A 94 -10.80 -4.63 11.80
N LYS A 95 -12.09 -4.87 12.04
CA LYS A 95 -12.68 -6.20 11.85
C LYS A 95 -12.66 -6.57 10.39
N ARG A 96 -12.36 -7.83 10.08
CA ARG A 96 -12.34 -8.33 8.72
C ARG A 96 -13.70 -8.20 8.05
N LEU A 97 -13.71 -7.66 6.83
CA LEU A 97 -14.90 -7.63 5.95
C LEU A 97 -15.37 -9.04 5.61
N ASP A 98 -14.43 -9.96 5.37
CA ASP A 98 -14.70 -11.35 5.03
C ASP A 98 -13.81 -12.30 5.86
N PRO A 99 -14.31 -12.78 7.02
CA PRO A 99 -13.57 -13.67 7.91
C PRO A 99 -13.27 -15.05 7.32
N GLU A 100 -14.06 -15.50 6.34
CA GLU A 100 -13.98 -16.84 5.74
C GLU A 100 -12.79 -16.96 4.77
N LYS A 101 -12.36 -15.84 4.19
CA LYS A 101 -11.18 -15.81 3.29
C LYS A 101 -9.87 -15.88 4.06
N PRO A 102 -8.76 -16.30 3.44
CA PRO A 102 -7.44 -16.05 4.00
C PRO A 102 -7.15 -14.55 4.00
N LYS A 103 -6.37 -14.10 5.00
CA LYS A 103 -5.87 -12.73 5.07
C LYS A 103 -4.94 -12.47 3.89
N LYS A 104 -5.16 -11.36 3.16
CA LYS A 104 -4.33 -11.00 2.00
C LYS A 104 -3.13 -10.19 2.45
N ARG A 105 -1.95 -10.51 1.89
CA ARG A 105 -0.74 -9.72 2.09
C ARG A 105 -0.68 -8.60 1.05
N ILE A 106 -0.40 -7.38 1.48
CA ILE A 106 -0.37 -6.20 0.60
C ILE A 106 0.91 -6.24 -0.24
N GLY A 107 0.82 -5.86 -1.53
CA GLY A 107 1.97 -5.73 -2.42
C GLY A 107 2.47 -7.04 -3.06
N PHE A 108 1.73 -8.14 -2.92
CA PHE A 108 2.05 -9.44 -3.54
C PHE A 108 0.95 -9.92 -4.50
N SER A 109 0.36 -9.00 -5.27
CA SER A 109 -0.45 -9.37 -6.42
C SER A 109 0.50 -9.83 -7.55
N GLU A 110 0.40 -11.10 -7.97
CA GLU A 110 1.16 -11.67 -9.10
C GLU A 110 0.82 -11.03 -10.47
N GLU A 111 0.06 -9.92 -10.50
CA GLU A 111 -0.44 -9.28 -11.73
C GLU A 111 0.20 -7.91 -12.02
N GLY A 112 1.29 -7.54 -11.33
CA GLY A 112 1.91 -6.20 -11.46
C GLY A 112 3.27 -6.13 -12.17
N GLN A 113 3.76 -7.21 -12.79
CA GLN A 113 4.99 -7.18 -13.58
C GLN A 113 4.69 -7.12 -15.08
N GLU A 114 4.11 -6.03 -15.56
CA GLU A 114 4.20 -5.68 -16.98
C GLU A 114 4.60 -4.20 -17.13
N GLU A 115 5.75 -4.05 -17.82
CA GLU A 115 6.40 -2.88 -18.41
C GLU A 115 7.29 -1.95 -17.54
#